data_AF-A0A3D4EWY9-F1
#
_entry.id   AF-A0A3D4EWY9-F1
#
_cell.length_a   1.000
_cell.length_b   1.000
_cell.length_c   1.000
_cell.angle_alpha   90.00
_cell.angle_beta   90.00
_cell.angle_gamma   90.00
#
_symmetry.space_group_name_H-M   'P 1'
#
loop_
_entity.id
_entity.type
_entity.pdbx_description
1 polymer ?
#
loop_
_entity_poly.entity_id
_entity_poly.type
_entity_poly.pdbx_seq_one_letter_code
_entity_poly.pdbx_strand_id
1 'polypeptide(L)'
;MNKLIFKGQILGILILLCSCGEKAEIAQKNEESKAAEVNAGAATPENLTCQVELHDPNLEMVLDGAVKLQVLAEGFEIAEGPVWIPSMKTLLFSDVKGNKIH
;
A
#
# COMPACT_ATOMS: atom_id res chain seq x y z
N MET A 1 27.70 42.52 -56.38
CA MET A 1 26.35 43.11 -56.30
C MET A 1 25.36 41.99 -56.48
N ASN A 2 24.48 41.82 -55.48
CA ASN A 2 23.10 41.34 -55.52
C ASN A 2 22.80 40.68 -54.17
N LYS A 3 22.26 41.51 -53.27
CA LYS A 3 21.62 41.07 -52.03
C LYS A 3 20.36 40.30 -52.40
N LEU A 4 20.17 39.11 -51.85
CA LEU A 4 18.84 38.53 -51.77
C LEU A 4 18.58 38.03 -50.35
N ILE A 5 17.59 38.69 -49.76
CA ILE A 5 17.04 38.52 -48.43
C ILE A 5 16.12 37.31 -48.47
N PHE A 6 16.31 36.33 -47.59
CA PHE A 6 15.30 35.29 -47.34
C PHE A 6 14.91 35.29 -45.87
N LYS A 7 13.66 35.66 -45.63
CA LYS A 7 12.98 35.70 -44.34
C LYS A 7 12.58 34.27 -43.95
N GLY A 8 12.82 33.93 -42.68
CA GLY A 8 11.91 33.11 -41.87
C GLY A 8 11.87 31.61 -42.17
N GLN A 9 12.42 30.82 -41.25
CA GLN A 9 11.65 29.96 -40.35
C GLN A 9 12.62 29.36 -39.33
N ILE A 10 12.56 29.89 -38.11
CA ILE A 10 13.24 29.32 -36.95
C ILE A 10 12.37 28.15 -36.49
N LEU A 11 12.87 26.94 -36.76
CA LEU A 11 12.27 25.68 -36.38
C LEU A 11 12.38 25.48 -34.86
N GLY A 12 11.27 25.77 -34.19
CA GLY A 12 10.77 25.17 -32.94
C GLY A 12 11.75 24.51 -31.97
N ILE A 13 12.29 25.30 -31.04
CA ILE A 13 12.50 24.88 -29.65
C ILE A 13 11.54 25.73 -28.82
N LEU A 14 10.38 25.17 -28.50
CA LEU A 14 9.43 25.75 -27.55
C LEU A 14 9.58 25.00 -26.22
N ILE A 15 10.55 25.47 -25.42
CA ILE A 15 10.70 25.12 -24.01
C ILE A 15 9.54 25.80 -23.27
N LEU A 16 8.57 25.01 -22.82
CA LEU A 16 7.46 25.48 -21.99
C LEU A 16 7.88 25.42 -20.51
N LEU A 17 8.56 26.46 -20.03
CA LEU A 17 8.71 26.77 -18.61
C LEU A 17 7.58 27.72 -18.20
N CYS A 18 6.57 27.21 -17.50
CA CYS A 18 5.59 28.04 -16.80
C CYS A 18 5.83 27.95 -15.28
N SER A 19 6.51 28.98 -14.77
CA SER A 19 6.58 29.48 -13.39
C SER A 19 6.42 31.00 -13.57
N CYS A 20 5.44 31.72 -13.00
CA CYS A 20 5.23 32.04 -11.59
C CYS A 20 3.79 32.59 -11.36
N GLY A 21 3.28 32.41 -10.14
CA GLY A 21 2.25 33.25 -9.50
C GLY A 21 2.70 33.58 -8.07
N GLU A 22 2.40 34.79 -7.61
CA GLU A 22 3.08 35.60 -6.58
C GLU A 22 3.02 35.13 -5.10
N LYS A 23 3.97 35.65 -4.28
CA LYS A 23 4.15 35.46 -2.82
C LYS A 23 3.12 36.21 -1.95
N ALA A 24 2.66 35.57 -0.87
CA ALA A 24 2.33 36.22 0.41
C ALA A 24 2.53 35.23 1.59
N GLU A 25 3.07 35.71 2.70
CA GLU A 25 3.63 34.95 3.84
C GLU A 25 2.62 34.31 4.81
N ILE A 26 2.97 33.08 5.23
CA ILE A 26 2.94 32.47 6.57
C ILE A 26 1.67 32.58 7.42
N ALA A 27 1.00 31.43 7.56
CA ALA A 27 0.55 30.92 8.86
C ALA A 27 0.90 29.43 8.93
N GLN A 28 1.68 29.05 9.95
CA GLN A 28 2.02 27.66 10.20
C GLN A 28 0.76 26.86 10.55
N LYS A 29 0.60 25.72 9.88
CA LYS A 29 -0.09 24.57 10.47
C LYS A 29 0.81 23.37 10.26
N ASN A 30 1.42 22.92 11.35
CA ASN A 30 2.07 21.62 11.42
C ASN A 30 1.00 20.57 11.13
N GLU A 31 1.11 19.90 9.97
CA GLU A 31 0.46 18.61 9.76
C GLU A 31 1.58 17.64 9.39
N GLU A 32 2.09 17.05 10.46
CA GLU A 32 2.76 15.77 10.52
C GLU A 32 2.29 14.84 9.39
N SER A 33 3.18 14.55 8.45
CA SER A 33 2.95 13.56 7.40
C SER A 33 2.85 12.18 8.07
N LYS A 34 1.63 11.84 8.46
CA LYS A 34 1.23 10.55 8.98
C LYS A 34 1.62 9.49 7.94
N ALA A 35 2.66 8.72 8.24
CA ALA A 35 2.86 7.43 7.61
C ALA A 35 1.53 6.68 7.67
N ALA A 36 1.02 6.27 6.52
CA ALA A 36 -0.26 5.59 6.42
C ALA A 36 -0.23 4.34 7.31
N GLU A 37 -0.86 4.42 8.47
CA GLU A 37 -1.30 3.25 9.23
C GLU A 37 -2.35 2.54 8.40
N VAL A 38 -1.94 1.51 7.68
CA VAL A 38 -2.85 0.47 7.20
C VAL A 38 -3.09 -0.49 8.37
N ASN A 39 -3.80 0.00 9.39
CA ASN A 39 -4.41 -0.83 10.43
C ASN A 39 -5.92 -0.78 10.23
N ALA A 40 -6.38 -1.41 9.14
CA ALA A 40 -7.77 -1.75 8.96
C ALA A 40 -7.87 -3.27 8.85
N GLY A 41 -7.46 -3.97 9.91
CA GLY A 41 -7.92 -5.35 10.10
C GLY A 41 -9.43 -5.30 10.32
N ALA A 42 -10.19 -6.00 9.49
CA ALA A 42 -11.62 -6.13 9.68
C ALA A 42 -11.89 -6.71 11.09
N ALA A 43 -12.90 -6.18 11.77
CA ALA A 43 -13.33 -6.72 13.05
C ALA A 43 -13.66 -8.21 12.88
N THR A 44 -13.27 -9.05 13.87
CA THR A 44 -13.67 -10.46 13.91
C THR A 44 -15.18 -10.54 13.69
N PRO A 45 -15.67 -11.36 12.74
CA PRO A 45 -17.09 -11.42 12.43
C PRO A 45 -17.90 -11.65 13.72
N GLU A 46 -18.98 -10.89 13.91
CA GLU A 46 -19.73 -10.84 15.18
C GLU A 46 -20.29 -12.19 15.66
N ASN A 47 -20.19 -13.23 14.82
CA ASN A 47 -20.68 -14.58 15.09
C ASN A 47 -19.61 -15.67 14.98
N LEU A 48 -18.31 -15.34 14.93
CA LEU A 48 -17.25 -16.34 15.02
C LEU A 48 -16.85 -16.57 16.48
N THR A 49 -17.26 -17.72 17.03
CA THR A 49 -16.69 -18.22 18.29
C THR A 49 -15.49 -19.10 17.95
N CYS A 50 -14.28 -18.62 18.23
CA CYS A 50 -13.05 -19.39 18.14
C CYS A 50 -12.49 -19.60 19.54
N GLN A 51 -12.16 -20.84 19.89
CA GLN A 51 -11.48 -21.20 21.13
C GLN A 51 -10.18 -21.90 20.78
N VAL A 52 -9.11 -21.56 21.50
CA VAL A 52 -7.81 -22.21 21.37
C VAL A 52 -7.70 -23.27 22.46
N GLU A 53 -7.56 -24.52 22.05
CA GLU A 53 -7.33 -25.65 22.94
C GLU A 53 -5.87 -26.10 22.83
N LEU A 54 -5.15 -26.10 23.96
CA LEU A 54 -3.77 -26.57 24.04
C LEU A 54 -3.77 -27.99 24.62
N HIS A 55 -3.38 -28.98 23.81
CA HIS A 55 -3.29 -30.38 24.26
C HIS A 55 -1.94 -30.75 24.88
N ASP A 56 -0.91 -29.92 24.68
CA ASP A 56 0.42 -30.07 25.28
C ASP A 56 0.72 -28.84 26.14
N PRO A 57 0.99 -29.01 27.45
CA PRO A 57 1.34 -27.89 28.34
C PRO A 57 2.57 -27.10 27.89
N ASN A 58 3.50 -27.71 27.15
CA ASN A 58 4.70 -27.01 26.68
C ASN A 58 4.40 -25.94 25.62
N LEU A 59 3.21 -25.96 25.00
CA LEU A 59 2.81 -24.95 24.02
C LEU A 59 2.57 -23.58 24.64
N GLU A 60 2.27 -23.49 25.94
CA GLU A 60 2.12 -22.21 26.65
C GLU A 60 3.40 -21.35 26.57
N MET A 61 4.55 -21.96 26.27
CA MET A 61 5.82 -21.23 26.09
C MET A 61 5.91 -20.47 24.76
N VAL A 62 5.10 -20.84 23.75
CA VAL A 62 5.19 -20.29 22.38
C VAL A 62 3.87 -19.72 21.87
N LEU A 63 2.75 -20.10 22.48
CA LEU A 63 1.41 -19.66 22.11
C LEU A 63 0.61 -19.29 23.35
N ASP A 64 0.06 -18.07 23.36
CA ASP A 64 -0.90 -17.64 24.39
C ASP A 64 -2.26 -18.29 24.09
N GLY A 65 -2.78 -19.08 25.03
CA GLY A 65 -4.11 -19.71 24.91
C GLY A 65 -5.26 -18.70 24.87
N ALA A 66 -5.03 -17.44 25.26
CA ALA A 66 -6.01 -16.35 25.16
C ALA A 66 -5.95 -15.58 23.83
N VAL A 67 -5.13 -16.03 22.87
CA VAL A 67 -5.01 -15.38 21.55
C VAL A 67 -6.36 -15.35 20.83
N LYS A 68 -6.65 -14.22 20.19
CA LYS A 68 -7.89 -14.02 19.43
C LYS A 68 -7.64 -14.25 17.95
N LEU A 69 -8.53 -14.99 17.30
CA LEU A 69 -8.54 -15.12 15.85
C LEU A 69 -8.93 -13.78 15.21
N GLN A 70 -8.16 -13.35 14.22
CA GLN A 70 -8.41 -12.14 13.44
C GLN A 70 -8.53 -12.47 11.96
N VAL A 71 -9.52 -11.89 11.30
CA VAL A 71 -9.65 -11.94 9.85
C VAL A 71 -8.84 -10.79 9.24
N LEU A 72 -7.80 -11.13 8.49
CA LEU A 72 -6.91 -10.13 7.86
C LEU A 72 -7.44 -9.63 6.50
N ALA A 73 -8.15 -10.48 5.77
CA ALA A 73 -8.79 -10.17 4.49
C ALA A 73 -9.87 -11.22 4.16
N GLU A 74 -10.81 -10.87 3.30
CA GLU A 74 -11.92 -11.72 2.83
C GLU A 74 -12.11 -11.59 1.31
N GLY A 75 -13.03 -12.38 0.74
CA GLY A 75 -13.42 -12.29 -0.67
C GLY A 75 -12.62 -13.18 -1.62
N PHE A 76 -11.89 -14.16 -1.09
CA PHE A 76 -11.16 -15.16 -1.88
C PHE A 76 -11.98 -16.42 -2.05
N GLU A 77 -11.81 -17.10 -3.19
CA GLU A 77 -12.48 -18.38 -3.40
C GLU A 77 -11.76 -19.53 -2.67
N ILE A 78 -10.42 -19.62 -2.81
CA ILE A 78 -9.57 -20.57 -2.06
C ILE A 78 -8.22 -19.91 -1.77
N ALA A 79 -8.05 -19.38 -0.55
CA ALA A 79 -6.78 -18.81 -0.10
C ALA A 79 -5.82 -19.91 0.40
N GLU A 80 -4.70 -20.11 -0.29
CA GLU A 80 -3.75 -21.19 -0.01
C GLU A 80 -2.29 -20.80 -0.29
N GLY A 81 -1.35 -21.62 0.20
CA GLY A 81 0.08 -21.47 -0.05
C GLY A 81 0.70 -20.17 0.50
N PRO A 82 0.49 -19.82 1.79
CA PRO A 82 1.02 -18.60 2.38
C PRO A 82 2.56 -18.63 2.46
N VAL A 83 3.20 -17.53 2.07
CA VAL A 83 4.65 -17.31 2.21
C VAL A 83 4.91 -15.90 2.73
N TRP A 84 5.63 -15.81 3.84
CA TRP A 84 6.12 -14.53 4.34
C TRP A 84 7.40 -14.13 3.59
N ILE A 85 7.42 -12.91 3.03
CA ILE A 85 8.58 -12.32 2.37
C ILE A 85 9.17 -11.22 3.26
N PRO A 86 10.26 -11.49 4.04
CA PRO A 86 10.75 -10.56 5.04
C PRO A 86 11.24 -9.22 4.47
N SER A 87 11.86 -9.23 3.28
CA SER A 87 12.36 -8.02 2.62
C SER A 87 11.25 -7.05 2.24
N MET A 88 10.05 -7.56 1.98
CA MET A 88 8.87 -6.77 1.62
C MET A 88 7.94 -6.53 2.81
N LYS A 89 8.10 -7.27 3.91
CA LYS A 89 7.15 -7.34 5.02
C LYS A 89 5.74 -7.66 4.52
N THR A 90 5.64 -8.66 3.65
CA THR A 90 4.38 -9.02 2.98
C THR A 90 4.13 -10.52 3.12
N LEU A 91 2.88 -10.87 3.43
CA LEU A 91 2.37 -12.23 3.33
C LEU A 91 1.78 -12.40 1.94
N LEU A 92 2.43 -13.22 1.11
CA LEU A 92 1.89 -13.62 -0.18
C LEU A 92 1.07 -14.89 -0.03
N PHE A 93 0.00 -15.02 -0.81
CA PHE A 93 -0.78 -16.25 -0.92
C PHE A 93 -1.48 -16.32 -2.28
N SER A 94 -1.98 -17.49 -2.66
CA SER A 94 -2.75 -17.66 -3.89
C SER A 94 -4.23 -17.77 -3.60
N ASP A 95 -5.06 -17.05 -4.34
CA ASP A 95 -6.44 -17.46 -4.58
C ASP A 95 -6.44 -18.46 -5.74
N VAL A 96 -6.40 -19.75 -5.41
CA VAL A 96 -6.15 -20.83 -6.38
C VAL A 96 -7.26 -20.91 -7.41
N LYS A 97 -8.51 -20.80 -6.96
CA LYS A 97 -9.67 -20.84 -7.87
C LYS A 97 -9.89 -19.50 -8.55
N GLY A 98 -9.57 -18.38 -7.88
CA GLY A 98 -9.53 -17.04 -8.46
C GLY A 98 -8.40 -16.81 -9.47
N ASN A 99 -7.46 -17.76 -9.63
CA ASN A 99 -6.30 -17.70 -10.52
C ASN A 99 -5.48 -16.40 -10.32
N LYS A 100 -5.20 -16.05 -9.06
CA LYS A 100 -4.53 -14.80 -8.69
C LYS A 100 -3.62 -15.00 -7.48
N ILE A 101 -2.49 -14.30 -7.47
CA ILE A 101 -1.62 -14.18 -6.29
C ILE A 101 -1.90 -12.81 -5.65
N HIS A 102 -2.00 -12.82 -4.32
CA HIS A 102 -2.19 -11.66 -3.46
C HIS A 102 -0.94 -11.45 -2.60
#